data_AF-A0A969WHE1-F1
#
_entry.id   AF-A0A969WHE1-F1
#
_cell.length_a   1.000
_cell.length_b   1.000
_cell.length_c   1.000
_cell.angle_alpha   90.00
_cell.angle_beta   90.00
_cell.angle_gamma   90.00
#
_symmetry.space_group_name_H-M   'P 1'
#
loop_
_entity.id
_entity.type
_entity.pdbx_description
1 polymer ?
#
loop_
_entity_poly.entity_id
_entity_poly.type
_entity_poly.pdbx_seq_one_letter_code
_entity_poly.pdbx_strand_id
1 'polypeptide(L)'
;IKETPYGIQAMPIARDTLAGLSGVGRSSQRAYETRANVKVQANFAVGEVAQEENRENRAWVQGQALFELKDYRGQQGKKGRTYLAWQLPNTYIGKHQHRPKGRQKRINRKLKDLVMKGMPGNVGGTSETRQPEKVYYPNGKLAAKAYGRDLERELYWKRHGTGNGRFTVWQQLGGL
;
A
#
# COMPACT_ATOMS: atom_id res chain seq x y z
N ILE A 1 4.66 14.75 11.60
CA ILE A 1 4.81 13.29 11.90
C ILE A 1 4.34 13.13 13.33
N LYS A 2 3.36 12.29 13.60
CA LYS A 2 2.89 12.05 14.97
C LYS A 2 3.76 10.95 15.56
N GLU A 3 4.44 11.24 16.67
CA GLU A 3 5.03 10.19 17.49
C GLU A 3 3.89 9.27 17.94
N THR A 4 4.04 7.98 17.67
CA THR A 4 3.13 6.98 18.19
C THR A 4 3.89 6.14 19.21
N PRO A 5 3.22 5.55 20.20
CA PRO A 5 3.86 4.69 21.22
C PRO A 5 4.61 3.47 20.64
N TYR A 6 4.55 3.25 19.32
CA TYR A 6 5.19 2.15 18.59
C TYR A 6 6.45 2.59 17.80
N GLY A 7 6.94 3.83 17.97
CA GLY A 7 8.06 4.40 17.23
C GLY A 7 7.63 5.33 16.10
N ILE A 8 8.59 5.75 15.26
CA ILE A 8 8.34 6.64 14.13
C ILE A 8 7.92 5.81 12.92
N GLN A 9 6.65 5.93 12.52
CA GLN A 9 6.07 5.18 11.41
C GLN A 9 6.31 5.93 10.08
N ALA A 10 7.00 5.28 9.14
CA ALA A 10 7.14 5.78 7.77
C ALA A 10 5.84 5.62 6.98
N MET A 11 5.66 6.46 5.95
CA MET A 11 4.60 6.25 4.96
C MET A 11 4.82 4.89 4.24
N PRO A 12 3.74 4.21 3.82
CA PRO A 12 3.87 2.94 3.11
C PRO A 12 4.72 3.05 1.84
N ILE A 13 5.66 2.11 1.64
CA ILE A 13 6.52 2.05 0.44
C ILE A 13 6.64 0.60 -0.06
N ALA A 14 6.57 0.42 -1.39
CA ALA A 14 6.68 -0.89 -1.98
C ALA A 14 8.12 -1.39 -1.96
N ARG A 15 8.30 -2.70 -1.80
CA ARG A 15 9.64 -3.31 -1.77
C ARG A 15 10.38 -3.15 -3.10
N ASP A 16 9.65 -3.17 -4.21
CA ASP A 16 10.23 -2.94 -5.54
C ASP A 16 10.70 -1.51 -5.71
N THR A 17 9.99 -0.54 -5.13
CA THR A 17 10.47 0.84 -5.07
C THR A 17 11.77 0.92 -4.27
N LEU A 18 11.86 0.25 -3.12
CA LEU A 18 13.12 0.17 -2.36
C LEU A 18 14.24 -0.50 -3.17
N ALA A 19 13.92 -1.51 -3.98
CA ALA A 19 14.89 -2.20 -4.83
C ALA A 19 15.41 -1.27 -5.93
N GLY A 20 14.52 -0.58 -6.65
CA GLY A 20 14.90 0.39 -7.67
C GLY A 20 15.75 1.55 -7.12
N LEU A 21 15.56 1.92 -5.86
CA LEU A 21 16.32 3.00 -5.21
C LEU A 21 17.68 2.59 -4.68
N SER A 22 17.74 1.43 -4.04
CA SER A 22 18.94 0.97 -3.35
C SER A 22 19.81 0.09 -4.23
N GLY A 23 19.28 -0.42 -5.35
CA GLY A 23 19.89 -1.48 -6.15
C GLY A 23 19.89 -2.85 -5.44
N VAL A 24 19.30 -2.94 -4.25
CA VAL A 24 19.32 -4.15 -3.43
C VAL A 24 18.10 -5.00 -3.74
N GLY A 25 18.30 -6.27 -4.10
CA GLY A 25 17.22 -7.21 -4.36
C GLY A 25 16.37 -7.54 -3.13
N ARG A 26 15.18 -8.10 -3.37
CA ARG A 26 14.17 -8.39 -2.32
C ARG A 26 14.71 -9.29 -1.18
N SER A 27 15.53 -10.28 -1.49
CA SER A 27 16.12 -11.21 -0.51
C SER A 27 17.09 -10.49 0.42
N SER A 28 18.01 -9.71 -0.14
CA SER A 28 18.98 -8.91 0.60
C SER A 28 18.32 -7.82 1.44
N GLN A 29 17.24 -7.19 0.95
CA GLN A 29 16.44 -6.27 1.76
C GLN A 29 15.87 -6.94 3.00
N ARG A 30 15.29 -8.15 2.88
CA ARG A 30 14.77 -8.89 4.05
C ARG A 30 15.86 -9.22 5.07
N ALA A 31 17.05 -9.58 4.58
CA ALA A 31 18.21 -9.82 5.43
C ALA A 31 18.63 -8.54 6.17
N TYR A 32 18.65 -7.39 5.50
CA TYR A 32 18.96 -6.09 6.11
C TYR A 32 17.88 -5.64 7.10
N GLU A 33 16.61 -5.78 6.76
CA GLU A 33 15.47 -5.49 7.65
C GLU A 33 15.61 -6.29 8.96
N THR A 34 15.93 -7.58 8.86
CA THR A 34 16.13 -8.46 10.02
C THR A 34 17.34 -8.02 10.85
N ARG A 35 18.50 -7.79 10.20
CA ARG A 35 19.74 -7.37 10.88
C ARG A 35 19.61 -5.99 11.53
N ALA A 36 18.90 -5.07 10.89
CA ALA A 36 18.67 -3.72 11.40
C ALA A 36 17.49 -3.65 12.39
N ASN A 37 16.85 -4.78 12.70
CA ASN A 37 15.67 -4.86 13.57
C ASN A 37 14.55 -3.89 13.13
N VAL A 38 14.34 -3.79 11.81
CA VAL A 38 13.24 -3.03 11.22
C VAL A 38 12.01 -3.92 11.21
N LYS A 39 10.96 -3.49 11.93
CA LYS A 39 9.68 -4.17 11.89
C LYS A 39 8.95 -3.82 10.59
N VAL A 40 8.64 -4.84 9.80
CA VAL A 40 7.89 -4.71 8.55
C VAL A 40 6.44 -5.11 8.80
N GLN A 41 5.53 -4.20 8.47
CA GLN A 41 4.10 -4.45 8.52
C GLN A 41 3.56 -4.58 7.09
N ALA A 42 3.07 -5.77 6.74
CA ALA A 42 2.39 -6.00 5.47
C ALA A 42 1.02 -5.32 5.46
N ASN A 43 0.67 -4.70 4.33
CA ASN A 43 -0.58 -3.99 4.15
C ASN A 43 -1.36 -4.63 2.99
N PHE A 44 -2.65 -4.84 3.19
CA PHE A 44 -3.53 -5.41 2.17
C PHE A 44 -4.80 -4.58 2.06
N ALA A 45 -5.34 -4.46 0.86
CA ALA A 45 -6.70 -3.99 0.64
C ALA A 45 -7.59 -5.17 0.26
N VAL A 46 -8.84 -5.11 0.71
CA VAL A 46 -9.88 -6.06 0.33
C VAL A 46 -10.98 -5.27 -0.36
N GLY A 47 -11.32 -5.70 -1.58
CA GLY A 47 -12.35 -5.09 -2.41
C GLY A 47 -13.59 -5.97 -2.51
N GLU A 48 -14.11 -6.03 -3.73
CA GLU A 48 -15.36 -6.69 -4.07
C GLU A 48 -15.31 -8.23 -4.03
N VAL A 49 -16.49 -8.85 -4.21
CA VAL A 49 -16.62 -10.30 -4.31
C VAL A 49 -15.90 -10.79 -5.58
N ALA A 50 -15.20 -11.91 -5.48
CA ALA A 50 -14.55 -12.52 -6.63
C ALA A 50 -15.59 -13.06 -7.62
N GLN A 51 -15.86 -12.26 -8.65
CA GLN A 51 -16.58 -12.61 -9.87
C GLN A 51 -15.62 -12.46 -11.06
N GLU A 52 -15.84 -13.18 -12.15
CA GLU A 52 -14.89 -13.22 -13.28
C GLU A 52 -14.67 -11.83 -13.90
N GLU A 53 -15.75 -11.08 -14.15
CA GLU A 53 -15.71 -9.70 -14.66
C GLU A 53 -14.94 -8.77 -13.72
N ASN A 54 -15.20 -8.86 -12.41
CA ASN A 54 -14.51 -8.03 -11.42
C ASN A 54 -13.04 -8.41 -11.30
N ARG A 55 -12.71 -9.70 -11.51
CA ARG A 55 -11.34 -10.19 -11.47
C ARG A 55 -10.53 -9.64 -12.64
N GLU A 56 -11.08 -9.65 -13.85
CA GLU A 56 -10.42 -9.09 -15.04
C GLU A 56 -10.19 -7.59 -14.89
N ASN A 57 -11.24 -6.85 -14.52
CA ASN A 57 -11.17 -5.41 -14.28
C ASN A 57 -10.13 -5.06 -13.21
N ARG A 58 -10.09 -5.81 -12.09
CA ARG A 58 -9.10 -5.59 -11.04
C ARG A 58 -7.71 -6.06 -11.40
N ALA A 59 -7.57 -7.13 -12.17
CA ALA A 59 -6.27 -7.65 -12.62
C ALA A 59 -5.60 -6.63 -13.55
N TRP A 60 -6.37 -5.92 -14.36
CA TRP A 60 -5.87 -4.83 -15.19
C TRP A 60 -5.27 -3.70 -14.35
N VAL A 61 -5.95 -3.30 -13.27
CA VAL A 61 -5.52 -2.16 -12.43
C VAL A 61 -4.40 -2.55 -11.45
N GLN A 62 -4.52 -3.69 -10.76
CA GLN A 62 -3.62 -4.07 -9.66
C GLN A 62 -2.51 -5.05 -10.11
N GLY A 63 -2.65 -5.68 -11.26
CA GLY A 63 -1.67 -6.62 -11.82
C GLY A 63 -1.37 -7.79 -10.88
N GLN A 64 -0.08 -8.11 -10.74
CA GLN A 64 0.42 -9.23 -9.94
C GLN A 64 0.15 -9.12 -8.43
N ALA A 65 -0.28 -7.96 -7.93
CA ALA A 65 -0.59 -7.78 -6.52
C ALA A 65 -1.96 -8.36 -6.13
N LEU A 66 -2.81 -8.71 -7.11
CA LEU A 66 -4.17 -9.22 -6.91
C LEU A 66 -4.17 -10.72 -6.56
N PHE A 67 -5.00 -11.10 -5.59
CA PHE A 67 -5.24 -12.49 -5.20
C PHE A 67 -6.65 -12.68 -4.63
N GLU A 68 -7.11 -13.92 -4.60
CA GLU A 68 -8.41 -14.27 -4.03
C GLU A 68 -8.29 -14.53 -2.52
N LEU A 69 -9.16 -13.90 -1.73
CA LEU A 69 -9.27 -14.06 -0.29
C LEU A 69 -10.60 -14.72 0.06
N LYS A 70 -10.56 -15.97 0.50
CA LYS A 70 -11.74 -16.66 1.03
C LYS A 70 -11.98 -16.26 2.48
N ASP A 71 -13.10 -15.59 2.73
CA ASP A 71 -13.49 -15.13 4.07
C ASP A 71 -14.29 -16.21 4.80
N TYR A 72 -13.59 -17.15 5.44
CA TYR A 72 -14.21 -18.21 6.24
C TYR A 72 -14.92 -17.70 7.50
N ARG A 73 -14.57 -16.51 7.99
CA ARG A 73 -15.02 -15.98 9.29
C ARG A 73 -16.07 -14.90 9.16
N GLY A 74 -16.38 -14.42 7.95
CA GLY A 74 -17.31 -13.32 7.73
C GLY A 74 -16.78 -11.97 8.22
N GLN A 75 -15.45 -11.79 8.24
CA GLN A 75 -14.84 -10.53 8.71
C GLN A 75 -14.94 -9.39 7.68
N GLN A 76 -15.07 -9.72 6.40
CA GLN A 76 -15.19 -8.78 5.28
C GLN A 76 -16.64 -8.64 4.81
N GLY A 77 -17.48 -9.64 5.06
CA GLY A 77 -18.91 -9.61 4.76
C GLY A 77 -19.59 -10.94 5.01
N LYS A 78 -20.28 -11.49 4.01
CA LYS A 78 -20.99 -12.78 4.15
C LYS A 78 -19.98 -13.92 4.33
N LYS A 79 -20.14 -14.68 5.41
CA LYS A 79 -19.30 -15.85 5.72
C LYS A 79 -19.23 -16.82 4.55
N GLY A 80 -18.02 -17.29 4.24
CA GLY A 80 -17.75 -18.30 3.22
C GLY A 80 -17.58 -17.76 1.80
N ARG A 81 -17.69 -16.43 1.60
CA ARG A 81 -17.50 -15.80 0.28
C ARG A 81 -16.02 -15.55 -0.03
N THR A 82 -15.71 -15.53 -1.32
CA THR A 82 -14.39 -15.17 -1.85
C THR A 82 -14.43 -13.71 -2.29
N TYR A 83 -13.42 -12.96 -1.89
CA TYR A 83 -13.24 -11.54 -2.20
C TYR A 83 -11.93 -11.35 -2.97
N LEU A 84 -11.87 -10.30 -3.78
CA LEU A 84 -10.63 -9.85 -4.38
C LEU A 84 -9.84 -9.02 -3.37
N ALA A 85 -8.57 -9.35 -3.18
CA ALA A 85 -7.67 -8.63 -2.30
C ALA A 85 -6.36 -8.34 -3.03
N TRP A 86 -5.70 -7.25 -2.67
CA TRP A 86 -4.41 -6.92 -3.25
C TRP A 86 -3.41 -6.42 -2.23
N GLN A 87 -2.14 -6.68 -2.50
CA GLN A 87 -1.05 -6.21 -1.66
C GLN A 87 -0.81 -4.71 -1.87
N LEU A 88 -0.80 -3.98 -0.76
CA LEU A 88 -0.40 -2.59 -0.71
C LEU A 88 1.08 -2.46 -0.30
N PRO A 89 1.73 -1.32 -0.59
CA PRO A 89 3.04 -0.96 -0.06
C PRO A 89 3.16 -1.26 1.44
N ASN A 90 4.30 -1.80 1.89
CA ASN A 90 4.51 -2.15 3.30
C ASN A 90 4.82 -0.91 4.14
N THR A 91 4.50 -0.97 5.43
CA THR A 91 4.97 0.03 6.41
C THR A 91 6.22 -0.50 7.10
N TYR A 92 7.26 0.32 7.18
CA TYR A 92 8.51 0.01 7.86
C TYR A 92 8.61 0.84 9.14
N ILE A 93 8.88 0.17 10.26
CA ILE A 93 8.99 0.76 11.59
C ILE A 93 10.38 0.42 12.11
N GLY A 94 11.24 1.44 12.19
CA GLY A 94 12.61 1.31 12.69
C GLY A 94 12.80 2.11 13.97
N LYS A 95 13.82 1.75 14.75
CA LYS A 95 14.26 2.51 15.93
C LYS A 95 15.26 3.63 15.57
N HIS A 96 15.62 3.74 14.30
CA HIS A 96 16.64 4.69 13.84
C HIS A 96 16.13 6.13 13.87
N GLN A 97 16.98 7.05 14.31
CA GLN A 97 16.68 8.47 14.21
C GLN A 97 16.50 8.89 12.75
N HIS A 98 15.45 9.68 12.50
CA HIS A 98 15.23 10.28 11.19
C HIS A 98 16.36 11.26 10.86
N ARG A 99 16.77 11.26 9.58
CA ARG A 99 17.71 12.28 9.07
C ARG A 99 17.11 13.69 9.17
N PRO A 100 17.92 14.77 9.17
CA PRO A 100 17.40 16.14 9.15
C PRO A 100 16.38 16.39 8.02
N LYS A 101 15.36 17.22 8.29
CA LYS A 101 14.22 17.47 7.38
C LYS A 101 14.64 17.85 5.95
N GLY A 102 15.69 18.66 5.79
CA GLY A 102 16.19 19.05 4.46
C GLY A 102 16.68 17.86 3.62
N ARG A 103 17.38 16.91 4.25
CA ARG A 103 17.85 15.69 3.59
C ARG A 103 16.70 14.73 3.28
N GLN A 104 15.70 14.65 4.15
CA GLN A 104 14.45 13.92 3.88
C GLN A 104 13.75 14.48 2.64
N LYS A 105 13.61 15.81 2.51
CA LYS A 105 12.97 16.46 1.35
C LYS A 105 13.67 16.13 0.04
N ARG A 106 15.01 16.13 0.02
CA ARG A 106 15.79 15.76 -1.18
C ARG A 106 15.58 14.30 -1.56
N ILE A 107 15.56 13.40 -0.58
CA ILE A 107 15.27 11.98 -0.79
C ILE A 107 13.84 11.83 -1.33
N ASN A 108 12.83 12.42 -0.68
CA ASN A 108 11.43 12.34 -1.09
C ASN A 108 11.17 12.88 -2.50
N ARG A 109 11.89 13.93 -2.92
CA ARG A 109 11.85 14.39 -4.32
C ARG A 109 12.33 13.31 -5.29
N LYS A 110 13.46 12.66 -5.00
CA LYS A 110 13.93 11.50 -5.79
C LYS A 110 12.93 10.34 -5.74
N LEU A 111 12.29 10.08 -4.59
CA LEU A 111 11.28 9.02 -4.46
C LEU A 111 10.06 9.28 -5.34
N LYS A 112 9.59 10.52 -5.41
CA LYS A 112 8.45 10.92 -6.26
C LYS A 112 8.69 10.52 -7.72
N ASP A 113 9.89 10.74 -8.22
CA ASP A 113 10.25 10.42 -9.61
C ASP A 113 10.39 8.92 -9.88
N LEU A 114 10.69 8.11 -8.85
CA LEU A 114 10.79 6.64 -8.98
C LEU A 114 9.46 5.90 -8.81
N VAL A 115 8.54 6.41 -8.00
CA VAL A 115 7.16 5.86 -7.92
C VAL A 115 6.47 5.95 -9.28
N MET A 116 6.69 7.04 -10.02
CA MET A 116 6.16 7.23 -11.37
C MET A 116 6.80 6.30 -12.43
N LYS A 117 7.94 5.67 -12.13
CA LYS A 117 8.68 4.80 -13.07
C LYS A 117 8.56 3.30 -12.79
N GLY A 118 8.07 2.91 -11.61
CA GLY A 118 8.26 1.56 -11.06
C GLY A 118 7.03 0.66 -10.97
N MET A 119 5.89 1.04 -11.54
CA MET A 119 4.71 0.17 -11.62
C MET A 119 4.72 -0.54 -12.98
N PRO A 120 5.11 -1.83 -13.07
CA PRO A 120 4.95 -2.59 -14.30
C PRO A 120 3.47 -2.95 -14.45
N GLY A 121 2.70 -2.00 -14.98
CA GLY A 121 1.53 -2.33 -15.80
C GLY A 121 2.02 -2.53 -17.23
N ASN A 122 1.42 -3.44 -17.98
CA ASN A 122 1.67 -3.56 -19.41
C ASN A 122 1.45 -2.20 -20.09
N VAL A 123 2.53 -1.52 -20.45
CA VAL A 123 2.50 -0.39 -21.38
C VAL A 123 3.63 -0.59 -22.39
N GLY A 124 3.29 -1.36 -23.43
CA GLY A 124 3.71 -0.95 -24.77
C GLY A 124 3.24 0.49 -24.98
N GLY A 125 4.11 1.30 -25.56
CA GLY A 125 4.05 2.76 -25.47
C GLY A 125 2.73 3.42 -25.87
N THR A 126 2.67 4.69 -25.51
CA THR A 126 1.68 5.74 -25.82
C THR A 126 0.65 6.05 -24.72
N SER A 127 0.62 7.35 -24.38
CA SER A 127 -0.24 8.06 -23.44
C SER A 127 -0.11 7.78 -21.94
N GLU A 128 0.42 8.80 -21.25
CA GLU A 128 0.41 9.00 -19.80
C GLU A 128 -1.01 8.94 -19.22
N THR A 129 -1.54 7.74 -19.00
CA THR A 129 -2.69 7.59 -18.11
C THR A 129 -2.13 7.66 -16.70
N ARG A 130 -2.15 8.87 -16.14
CA ARG A 130 -1.69 9.18 -14.78
C ARG A 130 -2.36 8.18 -13.83
N GLN A 131 -1.61 7.20 -13.32
CA GLN A 131 -2.19 6.27 -12.35
C GLN A 131 -2.70 7.07 -11.15
N PRO A 132 -3.90 6.78 -10.65
CA PRO A 132 -4.52 7.53 -9.57
C PRO A 132 -3.57 7.54 -8.35
N GLU A 133 -3.33 8.74 -7.81
CA GLU A 133 -2.40 8.90 -6.68
C GLU A 133 -2.99 8.18 -5.46
N LYS A 134 -2.33 7.11 -4.99
CA LYS A 134 -2.75 6.33 -3.81
C LYS A 134 -2.42 7.10 -2.53
N VAL A 135 -3.43 7.49 -1.75
CA VAL A 135 -3.26 8.26 -0.51
C VAL A 135 -3.74 7.46 0.70
N TYR A 136 -2.88 7.36 1.72
CA TYR A 136 -3.12 6.54 2.91
C TYR A 136 -3.50 7.41 4.12
N TYR A 137 -4.64 7.12 4.73
CA TYR A 137 -5.15 7.80 5.92
C TYR A 137 -5.19 6.88 7.15
N PRO A 138 -4.92 7.41 8.35
CA PRO A 138 -4.93 6.60 9.56
C PRO A 138 -6.35 6.18 9.99
N ASN A 139 -7.41 6.84 9.52
CA ASN A 139 -8.80 6.46 9.77
C ASN A 139 -9.74 6.91 8.64
N GLY A 140 -10.93 6.33 8.59
CA GLY A 140 -11.93 6.59 7.56
C GLY A 140 -12.49 8.02 7.57
N LYS A 141 -12.57 8.67 8.74
CA LYS A 141 -13.05 10.07 8.86
C LYS A 141 -12.16 11.03 8.07
N LEU A 142 -10.84 10.86 8.13
CA LEU A 142 -9.90 11.70 7.38
C LEU A 142 -9.92 11.38 5.88
N ALA A 143 -10.07 10.11 5.50
CA ALA A 143 -10.23 9.73 4.10
C ALA A 143 -11.51 10.31 3.49
N ALA A 144 -12.65 10.22 4.18
CA ALA A 144 -13.92 10.77 3.74
C ALA A 144 -13.87 12.29 3.53
N LYS A 145 -13.20 13.01 4.43
CA LYS A 145 -13.00 14.46 4.28
C LYS A 145 -12.16 14.83 3.05
N ALA A 146 -11.24 13.96 2.64
CA ALA A 146 -10.41 14.16 1.47
C ALA A 146 -11.09 13.73 0.17
N TYR A 147 -12.01 12.77 0.22
CA TYR A 147 -12.73 12.23 -0.93
C TYR A 147 -13.48 13.31 -1.72
N GLY A 148 -14.17 14.22 -1.04
CA GLY A 148 -14.93 15.30 -1.70
C GLY A 148 -14.08 16.37 -2.41
N ARG A 149 -12.75 16.24 -2.47
CA ARG A 149 -11.84 17.26 -3.02
C ARG A 149 -11.19 16.85 -4.33
N ASP A 150 -11.05 15.56 -4.61
CA ASP A 150 -10.33 15.07 -5.79
C ASP A 150 -10.75 13.62 -6.08
N LEU A 151 -11.50 13.43 -7.17
CA LEU A 151 -12.08 12.14 -7.57
C LEU A 151 -11.06 11.19 -8.22
N GLU A 152 -9.91 11.71 -8.65
CA GLU A 152 -8.87 10.92 -9.33
C GLU A 152 -7.94 10.18 -8.36
N ARG A 153 -8.19 10.26 -7.05
CA ARG A 153 -7.31 9.65 -6.04
C ARG A 153 -7.93 8.38 -5.47
N GLU A 154 -7.13 7.31 -5.43
CA GLU A 154 -7.47 6.14 -4.63
C GLU A 154 -7.14 6.42 -3.16
N LEU A 155 -8.18 6.60 -2.34
CA LEU A 155 -8.00 6.85 -0.91
C LEU A 155 -8.12 5.54 -0.14
N TYR A 156 -7.13 5.25 0.68
CA TYR A 156 -7.11 4.08 1.54
C TYR A 156 -7.12 4.51 3.00
N TRP A 157 -7.88 3.80 3.84
CA TRP A 157 -7.86 4.03 5.28
C TRP A 157 -7.73 2.74 6.08
N LYS A 158 -7.03 2.83 7.21
CA LYS A 158 -6.73 1.67 8.05
C LYS A 158 -7.98 1.21 8.80
N ARG A 159 -8.38 -0.05 8.60
CA ARG A 159 -9.47 -0.66 9.37
C ARG A 159 -8.98 -0.97 10.79
N HIS A 160 -9.71 -0.48 11.80
CA HIS A 160 -9.45 -0.85 13.19
C HIS A 160 -10.01 -2.26 13.45
N GLY A 161 -9.21 -3.15 14.05
CA GLY A 161 -9.71 -4.41 14.64
C GLY A 161 -9.58 -5.70 13.83
N THR A 162 -8.76 -5.78 12.78
CA THR A 162 -8.59 -7.03 12.01
C THR A 162 -7.31 -7.80 12.41
N GLY A 163 -7.39 -8.55 13.52
CA GLY A 163 -6.48 -9.67 13.81
C GLY A 163 -5.26 -9.38 14.70
N ASN A 164 -4.39 -10.39 14.84
CA ASN A 164 -3.25 -10.48 15.78
C ASN A 164 -2.07 -9.51 15.47
N GLY A 165 -2.31 -8.41 14.75
CA GLY A 165 -1.29 -7.42 14.40
C GLY A 165 -0.28 -7.83 13.31
N ARG A 166 -0.39 -9.04 12.75
CA ARG A 166 0.55 -9.58 11.74
C ARG A 166 0.50 -8.85 10.39
N PHE A 167 -0.66 -8.30 10.03
CA PHE A 167 -0.88 -7.52 8.83
C PHE A 167 -1.91 -6.42 9.10
N THR A 168 -1.93 -5.40 8.25
CA THR A 168 -2.93 -4.33 8.32
C THR A 168 -3.87 -4.44 7.13
N VAL A 169 -5.18 -4.45 7.41
CA VAL A 169 -6.21 -4.35 6.37
C VAL A 169 -6.59 -2.89 6.17
N TRP A 170 -6.58 -2.46 4.92
CA TRP A 170 -7.00 -1.15 4.47
C TRP A 170 -8.31 -1.27 3.71
N GLN A 171 -9.21 -0.31 3.91
CA GLN A 171 -10.39 -0.16 3.10
C GLN A 171 -10.16 0.94 2.07
N GLN A 172 -10.53 0.66 0.82
CA GLN A 172 -10.56 1.64 -0.24
C GLN A 172 -11.83 2.48 -0.11
N LEU A 173 -11.70 3.79 -0.25
CA LEU A 173 -12.82 4.72 -0.30
C LEU A 173 -12.92 5.27 -1.72
N GLY A 174 -13.99 4.88 -2.42
CA GLY A 174 -14.20 5.21 -3.82
C GLY A 174 -13.30 4.43 -4.78
N GLY A 175 -13.84 4.18 -5.97
CA GLY A 175 -13.28 3.28 -6.97
C GLY A 175 -14.44 2.57 -7.64
N LEU A 176 -14.90 3.15 -8.76
CA LEU A 176 -15.60 2.39 -9.79
C LEU A 176 -14.61 1.42 -10.43
#